data_AF-A0A535W9Z7-F1
#
_entry.id   AF-A0A535W9Z7-F1
#
_cell.length_a   1.000
_cell.length_b   1.000
_cell.length_c   1.000
_cell.angle_alpha   90.00
_cell.angle_beta   90.00
_cell.angle_gamma   90.00
#
_symmetry.space_group_name_H-M   'P 1'
#
loop_
_entity.id
_entity.type
_entity.pdbx_description
1 polymer ?
#
loop_
_entity_poly.entity_id
_entity_poly.type
_entity_poly.pdbx_seq_one_letter_code
_entity_poly.pdbx_strand_id
1 'polypeptide(L)'
;MSDCCTPKGYRQIFSEKNAAGEAKRYRRKGLDGTSRRIFDFIRERGVEGKTLLEVGGGIGSIEIELLKAGMSRAINVELTPTYE
;
A
#
# COMPACT_ATOMS: atom_id res chain seq x y z
N MET A 1 -14.82 -8.64 20.72
CA MET A 1 -14.43 -8.50 19.30
C MET A 1 -14.86 -7.12 18.89
N SER A 2 -13.92 -6.20 18.70
CA SER A 2 -14.22 -4.82 18.34
C SER A 2 -14.74 -4.75 16.91
N ASP A 3 -15.73 -3.89 16.73
CA ASP A 3 -16.62 -3.80 15.57
C ASP A 3 -15.91 -3.17 14.35
N CYS A 4 -14.95 -3.89 13.77
CA CYS A 4 -14.09 -3.40 12.67
C CYS A 4 -14.86 -3.05 11.40
N CYS A 5 -16.07 -3.60 11.22
CA CYS A 5 -16.89 -3.42 10.02
C CYS A 5 -17.95 -2.31 10.15
N THR A 6 -17.93 -1.50 11.22
CA THR A 6 -18.78 -0.29 11.30
C THR A 6 -18.06 0.94 10.76
N PRO A 7 -18.80 1.97 10.30
CA PRO A 7 -18.24 3.29 9.96
C PRO A 7 -17.40 3.94 11.06
N LYS A 8 -17.59 3.54 12.33
CA LYS A 8 -16.73 3.95 13.45
C LYS A 8 -15.47 3.08 13.55
N GLY A 9 -15.60 1.75 13.39
CA GLY A 9 -14.47 0.83 13.35
C GLY A 9 -13.47 1.14 12.22
N TYR A 10 -13.97 1.44 11.02
CA TYR A 10 -13.14 1.82 9.87
C TYR A 10 -12.26 3.03 10.18
N ARG A 11 -12.82 4.11 10.77
CA ARG A 11 -12.05 5.33 11.08
C ARG A 11 -11.00 5.15 12.18
N GLN A 12 -11.18 4.18 13.08
CA GLN A 12 -10.19 3.88 14.12
C GLN A 12 -9.01 3.06 13.57
N ILE A 13 -9.31 2.09 12.69
CA ILE A 13 -8.30 1.22 12.09
C ILE A 13 -7.57 1.96 10.95
N PHE A 14 -8.32 2.59 10.05
CA PHE A 14 -7.81 3.38 8.93
C PHE A 14 -7.73 4.87 9.28
N SER A 15 -6.95 5.18 10.31
CA SER A 15 -6.73 6.57 10.76
C SER A 15 -5.45 7.16 10.16
N GLU A 16 -5.42 8.49 9.99
CA GLU A 16 -4.21 9.22 9.54
C GLU A 16 -2.99 8.92 10.43
N LYS A 17 -3.21 8.75 11.74
CA LYS A 17 -2.15 8.39 12.69
C LYS A 17 -1.51 7.04 12.34
N ASN A 18 -2.32 6.06 11.97
CA ASN A 18 -1.83 4.74 11.58
C ASN A 18 -1.11 4.82 10.24
N ALA A 19 -1.70 5.49 9.24
CA ALA A 19 -1.07 5.72 7.93
C ALA A 19 0.30 6.41 8.07
N ALA A 20 0.40 7.47 8.88
CA ALA A 20 1.66 8.16 9.16
C ALA A 20 2.70 7.24 9.84
N GLY A 21 2.25 6.38 10.75
CA GLY A 21 3.08 5.37 11.41
C GLY A 21 3.63 4.33 10.44
N GLU A 22 2.78 3.84 9.53
CA GLU A 22 3.14 2.91 8.45
C GLU A 22 4.13 3.56 7.49
N ALA A 23 3.86 4.80 7.04
CA ALA A 23 4.74 5.54 6.15
C ALA A 23 6.12 5.78 6.78
N LYS A 24 6.18 6.13 8.08
CA LYS A 24 7.45 6.26 8.82
C LYS A 24 8.20 4.94 8.91
N ARG A 25 7.49 3.82 9.13
CA ARG A 25 8.09 2.49 9.19
C ARG A 25 8.65 2.08 7.82
N TYR A 26 7.88 2.25 6.76
CA TYR A 26 8.28 1.99 5.38
C TYR A 26 9.51 2.80 5.01
N ARG A 27 9.53 4.12 5.25
CA ARG A 27 10.71 4.97 4.97
C ARG A 27 11.98 4.48 5.69
N ARG A 28 11.85 3.92 6.88
CA ARG A 28 12.99 3.43 7.68
C ARG A 28 13.44 2.02 7.31
N LYS A 29 12.51 1.13 6.95
CA LYS A 29 12.76 -0.32 6.84
C LYS A 29 12.48 -0.91 5.45
N GLY A 30 11.86 -0.15 4.55
CA GLY A 30 11.28 -0.65 3.31
C GLY A 30 10.02 -1.48 3.55
N LEU A 31 9.69 -2.31 2.56
CA LEU A 31 8.56 -3.24 2.59
C LEU A 31 8.66 -4.22 3.78
N ASP A 32 7.51 -4.52 4.38
CA ASP A 32 7.42 -5.66 5.31
C ASP A 32 7.52 -7.00 4.56
N GLY A 33 7.56 -8.09 5.33
CA GLY A 33 7.77 -9.43 4.75
C GLY A 33 6.66 -9.88 3.79
N THR A 34 5.41 -9.46 4.03
CA THR A 34 4.29 -9.82 3.16
C THR A 34 4.33 -9.01 1.88
N SER A 35 4.47 -7.70 1.99
CA SER A 35 4.53 -6.77 0.85
C SER A 35 5.74 -7.07 -0.04
N ARG A 36 6.89 -7.45 0.55
CA ARG A 36 8.08 -7.88 -0.20
C ARG A 36 7.82 -9.12 -1.05
N ARG A 37 7.11 -10.13 -0.52
CA ARG A 37 6.77 -11.34 -1.30
C ARG A 37 5.89 -11.02 -2.50
N ILE A 38 4.92 -10.12 -2.32
CA ILE A 38 4.04 -9.66 -3.41
C ILE A 38 4.87 -8.93 -4.46
N PHE A 39 5.70 -7.97 -4.03
CA PHE A 39 6.61 -7.24 -4.92
C PHE A 39 7.51 -8.17 -5.72
N ASP A 40 8.20 -9.12 -5.07
CA ASP A 40 9.12 -10.04 -5.74
C ASP A 40 8.38 -10.91 -6.76
N PHE A 41 7.20 -11.45 -6.40
CA PHE A 41 6.36 -12.23 -7.30
C PHE A 41 5.93 -11.47 -8.56
N ILE A 42 5.55 -10.20 -8.40
CA ILE A 42 5.14 -9.35 -9.53
C ILE A 42 6.37 -8.98 -10.38
N ARG A 43 7.48 -8.58 -9.73
CA ARG A 43 8.72 -8.19 -10.42
C ARG A 43 9.28 -9.31 -11.29
N GLU A 44 9.26 -10.55 -10.81
CA GLU A 44 9.71 -11.72 -11.56
C GLU A 44 8.96 -11.95 -12.88
N ARG A 45 7.76 -11.37 -13.04
CA ARG A 45 6.93 -11.45 -14.26
C ARG A 45 7.17 -10.29 -15.23
N GLY A 46 8.15 -9.45 -14.95
CA GLY A 46 8.49 -8.26 -15.71
C GLY A 46 7.49 -7.13 -15.51
N VAL A 47 7.99 -5.95 -15.17
CA VAL A 47 7.15 -4.80 -14.79
C VAL A 47 7.40 -3.54 -15.61
N GLU A 48 8.48 -3.53 -16.40
CA GLU A 48 8.88 -2.38 -17.23
C GLU A 48 7.73 -1.90 -18.13
N GLY A 49 7.43 -0.59 -18.06
CA GLY A 49 6.41 0.07 -18.85
C GLY A 49 4.95 -0.28 -18.48
N LYS A 50 4.72 -1.26 -17.61
CA LYS A 50 3.37 -1.69 -17.22
C LYS A 50 2.72 -0.71 -16.24
N THR A 51 1.40 -0.76 -16.17
CA THR A 51 0.58 0.02 -15.24
C THR A 51 -0.02 -0.86 -14.14
N LEU A 52 -0.17 -0.31 -12.93
CA LEU A 52 -0.77 -0.97 -11.78
C LEU A 52 -2.07 -0.27 -11.35
N LEU A 53 -3.08 -1.08 -10.98
CA LEU A 53 -4.22 -0.67 -10.19
C LEU A 53 -4.18 -1.49 -8.90
N GLU A 54 -4.03 -0.82 -7.77
CA GLU A 54 -4.04 -1.43 -6.43
C GLU A 54 -5.31 -0.98 -5.69
N VAL A 55 -6.04 -1.93 -5.11
CA VAL A 55 -7.26 -1.65 -4.34
C VAL A 55 -6.96 -1.98 -2.89
N GLY A 56 -7.04 -0.99 -2.01
CA GLY A 56 -6.60 -1.13 -0.62
C GLY A 56 -5.07 -1.19 -0.49
N GLY A 57 -4.33 -0.43 -1.32
CA GLY A 57 -2.86 -0.36 -1.28
C GLY A 57 -2.29 0.38 -0.07
N GLY A 58 -3.14 0.96 0.78
CA GLY A 58 -2.79 1.73 1.95
C GLY A 58 -1.88 2.90 1.57
N ILE A 59 -0.70 2.96 2.18
CA ILE A 59 0.29 4.03 1.92
C ILE A 59 0.99 3.89 0.55
N GLY A 60 0.55 2.98 -0.32
CA GLY A 60 1.12 2.74 -1.65
C GLY A 60 2.52 2.13 -1.64
N SER A 61 2.90 1.39 -0.58
CA SER A 61 4.29 0.95 -0.43
C SER A 61 4.76 -0.01 -1.52
N ILE A 62 3.89 -0.92 -1.98
CA ILE A 62 4.17 -1.85 -3.09
C ILE A 62 4.27 -1.07 -4.41
N GLU A 63 3.32 -0.16 -4.65
CA GLU A 63 3.31 0.72 -5.82
C GLU A 63 4.62 1.49 -5.99
N ILE A 64 5.10 2.11 -4.91
CA ILE A 64 6.35 2.88 -4.92
C ILE A 64 7.53 1.99 -5.36
N GLU A 65 7.63 0.76 -4.85
CA GLU A 65 8.70 -0.15 -5.23
C GLU A 65 8.56 -0.67 -6.66
N LEU A 66 7.34 -0.93 -7.13
CA LEU A 66 7.10 -1.35 -8.52
C LEU A 66 7.36 -0.23 -9.53
N LEU A 67 7.03 1.02 -9.19
CA LEU A 67 7.39 2.20 -9.98
C LEU A 67 8.92 2.35 -10.08
N LYS A 68 9.64 2.21 -8.96
CA LYS A 68 11.12 2.19 -8.97
C LYS A 68 11.69 1.05 -9.81
N ALA A 69 10.98 -0.07 -9.91
CA ALA A 69 11.37 -1.24 -10.69
C ALA A 69 11.02 -1.12 -12.19
N GLY A 70 10.47 0.01 -12.65
CA GLY A 70 10.23 0.27 -14.06
C GLY A 70 8.76 0.32 -14.47
N MET A 71 7.80 0.18 -13.55
CA MET A 71 6.40 0.45 -13.90
C MET A 71 6.22 1.91 -14.30
N SER A 72 5.38 2.14 -15.30
CA SER A 72 5.13 3.48 -15.84
C SER A 72 4.14 4.30 -15.02
N ARG A 73 3.18 3.62 -14.37
CA ARG A 73 2.12 4.26 -13.59
C ARG A 73 1.51 3.30 -12.57
N ALA A 74 1.13 3.83 -11.41
CA ALA A 74 0.29 3.14 -10.44
C ALA A 74 -0.94 4.01 -10.11
N ILE A 75 -2.05 3.36 -9.78
CA ILE A 75 -3.28 3.97 -9.29
C ILE A 75 -3.65 3.22 -8.01
N ASN A 76 -3.67 3.93 -6.89
CA ASN A 76 -4.17 3.43 -5.63
C ASN A 76 -5.66 3.79 -5.49
N VAL A 77 -6.48 2.85 -5.01
CA VAL A 77 -7.89 3.08 -4.71
C VAL A 77 -8.16 2.67 -3.27
N GLU A 78 -8.53 3.66 -2.45
CA GLU A 78 -8.83 3.47 -1.03
C GLU A 78 -10.30 3.67 -0.70
N LEU A 79 -10.77 2.94 0.31
CA LEU A 79 -12.13 3.10 0.84
C LEU A 79 -12.28 4.40 1.67
N THR A 80 -11.16 4.91 2.20
CA THR A 80 -11.12 6.08 3.08
C THR A 80 -10.06 7.07 2.63
N PRO A 81 -10.31 8.39 2.75
CA PRO A 81 -9.35 9.41 2.32
C PRO A 81 -8.12 9.53 3.23
N THR A 82 -8.07 8.81 4.35
CA THR A 82 -7.02 8.93 5.38
C THR A 82 -5.65 8.37 4.98
N TYR A 83 -5.58 7.70 3.83
CA TYR A 83 -4.37 7.10 3.27
C TYR A 83 -3.84 7.85 2.05
N GLU A 84 -4.41 9.02 1.73
CA GLU A 84 -3.87 10.00 0.76
C GLU A 84 -3.16 11.17 1.44
#